data_AF-A0A382Y817-F1
#
_entry.id   AF-A0A382Y817-F1
#
_cell.length_a   1.000
_cell.length_b   1.000
_cell.length_c   1.000
_cell.angle_alpha   90.00
_cell.angle_beta   90.00
_cell.angle_gamma   90.00
#
_symmetry.space_group_name_H-M   'P 1'
#
loop_
_entity.id
_entity.type
_entity.pdbx_description
1 polymer ?
#
loop_
_entity_poly.entity_id
_entity_poly.type
_entity_poly.pdbx_seq_one_letter_code
_entity_poly.pdbx_strand_id
1 'polypeptide(L)'
;MKSGISMMLYAIMRAKADGMTLAWDIVLSVVCDEESGGDFGARYLVEEHPEQFQGIDYAIGEFGGFSFELGGRRFYQIMVSEKQVCHLRVTYRGAGGHASLNQEDNPMTGLSRFLQRVQSRQFPNPRDTRSRYDVSGHRQAPFPPSRIGLAALLNPQFTSLALKLLGAKGRTFAPLFRNTVNPSVVHGGE
;
A
#
# COMPACT_ATOMS: atom_id res chain seq x y z
N MET A 1 4.94 -0.01 12.15
CA MET A 1 3.96 0.08 13.25
C MET A 1 4.53 0.64 14.55
N LYS A 2 5.36 -0.11 15.30
CA LYS A 2 5.80 0.33 16.64
C LYS A 2 6.49 1.69 16.66
N SER A 3 7.36 1.96 15.69
CA SER A 3 8.06 3.24 15.59
C SER A 3 7.12 4.43 15.36
N GLY A 4 6.10 4.28 14.50
CA GLY A 4 5.13 5.33 14.22
C GLY A 4 4.28 5.65 15.45
N ILE A 5 3.82 4.61 16.16
CA ILE A 5 3.10 4.75 17.43
C ILE A 5 3.96 5.48 18.47
N SER A 6 5.24 5.09 18.61
CA SER A 6 6.15 5.78 19.54
C SER A 6 6.35 7.26 19.18
N MET A 7 6.43 7.60 17.89
CA MET A 7 6.55 8.99 17.44
C MET A 7 5.29 9.80 17.76
N MET A 8 4.09 9.26 17.51
CA MET A 8 2.82 9.93 17.82
C MET A 8 2.66 10.16 19.33
N LEU A 9 2.91 9.11 20.13
CA LEU A 9 2.86 9.21 21.59
C LEU A 9 3.84 10.26 22.11
N TYR A 10 5.09 10.23 21.62
CA TYR A 10 6.10 11.22 22.00
C TYR A 10 5.66 12.65 21.64
N ALA A 11 5.08 12.87 20.46
CA ALA A 11 4.61 14.18 20.04
C ALA A 11 3.51 14.73 20.97
N ILE A 12 2.54 13.89 21.34
CA ILE A 12 1.46 14.27 22.27
C ILE A 12 2.02 14.57 23.67
N MET A 13 2.89 13.69 24.18
CA MET A 13 3.52 13.88 25.48
C MET A 13 4.35 15.16 25.53
N ARG A 14 5.11 15.45 24.46
CA ARG A 14 5.90 16.66 24.35
C ARG A 14 5.02 17.91 24.30
N ALA A 15 3.95 17.90 23.50
CA ALA A 15 3.02 19.03 23.45
C ALA A 15 2.42 19.35 24.83
N LYS A 16 2.10 18.31 25.61
CA LYS A 16 1.63 18.47 26.99
C LYS A 16 2.72 19.01 27.92
N ALA A 17 3.93 18.47 27.86
CA ALA A 17 5.05 18.87 28.70
C ALA A 17 5.50 20.32 28.43
N ASP A 18 5.49 20.72 27.16
CA ASP A 18 5.85 22.07 26.72
C ASP A 18 4.71 23.09 26.93
N GLY A 19 3.56 22.67 27.47
CA GLY A 19 2.41 23.55 27.74
C GLY A 19 1.77 24.13 26.47
N MET A 20 1.88 23.44 25.34
CA MET A 20 1.38 23.94 24.06
C MET A 20 -0.14 24.10 24.10
N THR A 21 -0.63 25.26 23.67
CA THR A 21 -2.06 25.45 23.37
C THR A 21 -2.35 24.86 22.00
N LEU A 22 -3.02 23.72 21.98
CA LEU A 22 -3.43 23.07 20.74
C LEU A 22 -4.67 23.76 20.17
N ALA A 23 -4.74 23.85 18.83
CA ALA A 23 -5.90 24.43 18.16
C ALA A 23 -7.14 23.51 18.21
N TRP A 24 -6.95 22.22 18.47
CA TRP A 24 -7.99 21.20 18.57
C TRP A 24 -7.63 20.16 19.63
N ASP A 25 -8.64 19.45 20.13
CA ASP A 25 -8.45 18.27 20.95
C ASP A 25 -7.87 17.11 20.14
N ILE A 26 -7.03 16.30 20.78
CA ILE A 26 -6.38 15.15 20.14
C ILE A 26 -6.79 13.88 20.86
N VAL A 27 -7.38 12.95 20.11
CA VAL A 27 -7.64 11.57 20.54
C VAL A 27 -6.64 10.65 19.85
N LEU A 28 -5.88 9.88 20.63
CA LEU A 28 -4.98 8.83 20.11
C LEU A 28 -5.66 7.47 20.27
N SER A 29 -6.01 6.84 19.15
CA SER A 29 -6.49 5.45 19.12
C SER A 29 -5.39 4.51 18.62
N VAL A 30 -5.02 3.52 19.44
CA VAL A 30 -4.02 2.50 19.09
C VAL A 30 -4.72 1.14 19.06
N VAL A 31 -4.75 0.52 17.89
CA VAL A 31 -5.45 -0.74 17.62
C VAL A 31 -4.47 -1.90 17.46
N CYS A 32 -4.94 -3.15 17.61
CA CYS A 32 -4.08 -4.31 17.82
C CYS A 32 -3.83 -5.20 16.59
N ASP A 33 -4.60 -5.03 15.51
CA ASP A 33 -4.77 -6.09 14.50
C ASP A 33 -4.75 -5.59 13.04
N GLU A 34 -4.08 -4.48 12.76
CA GLU A 34 -3.95 -3.94 11.40
C GLU A 34 -3.37 -4.98 10.42
N GLU A 35 -2.29 -5.67 10.80
CA GLU A 35 -1.65 -6.73 10.01
C GLU A 35 -2.56 -7.96 9.78
N SER A 36 -3.66 -8.07 10.54
CA SER A 36 -4.66 -9.13 10.46
C SER A 36 -5.99 -8.67 9.85
N GLY A 37 -6.08 -7.42 9.39
CA GLY A 37 -7.25 -6.87 8.69
C GLY A 37 -8.08 -5.85 9.48
N GLY A 38 -7.85 -5.67 10.78
CA GLY A 38 -8.49 -4.61 11.56
C GLY A 38 -9.90 -4.90 12.10
N ASP A 39 -10.37 -6.15 12.08
CA ASP A 39 -11.71 -6.55 12.52
C ASP A 39 -11.92 -6.35 14.04
N PHE A 40 -10.92 -6.65 14.86
CA PHE A 40 -10.98 -6.58 16.33
C PHE A 40 -10.55 -5.23 16.90
N GLY A 41 -9.86 -4.41 16.10
CA GLY A 41 -9.39 -3.09 16.48
C GLY A 41 -10.28 -1.99 15.89
N ALA A 42 -9.88 -1.49 14.72
CA ALA A 42 -10.50 -0.31 14.13
C ALA A 42 -11.98 -0.52 13.78
N ARG A 43 -12.32 -1.67 13.20
CA ARG A 43 -13.70 -1.99 12.83
C ARG A 43 -14.59 -2.11 14.06
N TYR A 44 -14.18 -2.90 15.05
CA TYR A 44 -14.89 -3.05 16.32
C TYR A 44 -15.16 -1.69 16.98
N LEU A 45 -14.16 -0.80 17.07
CA LEU A 45 -14.34 0.52 17.67
C LEU A 45 -15.37 1.38 16.91
N VAL A 46 -15.34 1.37 15.57
CA VAL A 46 -16.28 2.18 14.78
C VAL A 46 -17.69 1.60 14.76
N GLU A 47 -17.83 0.27 14.77
CA GLU A 47 -19.14 -0.41 14.73
C GLU A 47 -19.81 -0.45 16.13
N GLU A 48 -19.05 -0.78 17.18
CA GLU A 48 -19.59 -1.01 18.53
C GLU A 48 -19.41 0.18 19.49
N HIS A 49 -18.44 1.07 19.22
CA HIS A 49 -18.15 2.24 20.04
C HIS A 49 -18.05 3.57 19.26
N PRO A 50 -18.97 3.85 18.29
CA PRO A 50 -18.90 5.05 17.46
C PRO A 50 -18.95 6.36 18.28
N GLU A 51 -19.53 6.32 19.49
CA GLU A 51 -19.59 7.45 20.41
C GLU A 51 -18.21 8.01 20.78
N GLN A 52 -17.17 7.17 20.76
CA GLN A 52 -15.79 7.59 21.06
C GLN A 52 -15.21 8.52 20.00
N PHE A 53 -15.80 8.56 18.81
CA PHE A 53 -15.36 9.40 17.70
C PHE A 53 -16.30 10.58 17.42
N GLN A 54 -17.30 10.82 18.28
CA GLN A 54 -18.20 11.96 18.14
C GLN A 54 -17.43 13.28 18.22
N GLY A 55 -17.67 14.17 17.26
CA GLY A 55 -17.00 15.48 17.18
C GLY A 55 -15.60 15.43 16.58
N ILE A 56 -15.13 14.28 16.09
CA ILE A 56 -13.85 14.18 15.37
C ILE A 56 -14.08 14.47 13.89
N ASP A 57 -13.55 15.60 13.41
CA ASP A 57 -13.64 16.01 12.00
C ASP A 57 -12.54 15.39 11.12
N TYR A 58 -11.39 15.06 11.70
CA TYR A 58 -10.19 14.63 10.97
C TYR A 58 -9.47 13.49 11.68
N ALA A 59 -8.92 12.56 10.90
CA ALA A 59 -8.09 11.47 11.39
C ALA A 59 -6.75 11.44 10.63
N ILE A 60 -5.66 11.16 11.35
CA ILE A 60 -4.31 10.99 10.80
C ILE A 60 -3.84 9.58 11.14
N GLY A 61 -3.57 8.78 10.11
CA GLY A 61 -3.03 7.42 10.26
C GLY A 61 -1.52 7.38 10.43
N GLU A 62 -0.98 6.19 10.75
CA GLU A 62 0.46 5.99 11.00
C GLU A 62 1.32 6.21 9.75
N PHE A 63 0.82 5.75 8.59
CA PHE A 63 1.61 5.68 7.38
C PHE A 63 1.11 6.61 6.29
N GLY A 64 2.06 7.26 5.62
CA GLY A 64 1.83 8.13 4.46
C GLY A 64 2.77 7.88 3.28
N GLY A 65 3.65 6.88 3.41
CA GLY A 65 4.84 6.69 2.57
C GLY A 65 6.13 7.12 3.27
N PHE A 66 7.26 6.97 2.57
CA PHE A 66 8.57 7.33 3.10
C PHE A 66 9.05 8.67 2.55
N SER A 67 9.82 9.39 3.36
CA SER A 67 10.50 10.58 2.84
C SER A 67 11.49 10.19 1.74
N PHE A 68 11.55 10.99 0.67
CA PHE A 68 12.47 10.75 -0.43
C PHE A 68 13.11 12.04 -0.92
N GLU A 69 14.30 11.90 -1.50
CA GLU A 69 15.08 13.01 -2.04
C GLU A 69 14.88 13.10 -3.56
N LEU A 70 14.52 14.29 -4.05
CA LEU A 70 14.39 14.60 -5.46
C LEU A 70 14.92 16.00 -5.75
N GLY A 71 15.95 16.10 -6.60
CA GLY A 71 16.55 17.40 -6.97
C GLY A 71 17.13 18.18 -5.79
N GLY A 72 17.73 17.50 -4.81
CA GLY A 72 18.32 18.13 -3.62
C GLY A 72 17.30 18.67 -2.61
N ARG A 73 16.02 18.29 -2.73
CA ARG A 73 14.98 18.55 -1.74
C ARG A 73 14.40 17.25 -1.22
N ARG A 74 14.09 17.24 0.07
CA ARG A 74 13.38 16.15 0.73
C ARG A 74 11.88 16.38 0.66
N PHE A 75 11.15 15.34 0.27
CA PHE A 75 9.71 15.30 0.20
C PHE A 75 9.16 14.38 1.27
N TYR A 76 8.10 14.82 1.94
CA TYR A 76 7.31 14.02 2.87
C TYR A 76 5.94 13.80 2.23
N GLN A 77 5.54 12.54 2.12
CA GLN A 77 4.32 12.15 1.43
C GLN A 77 3.14 12.19 2.41
N ILE A 78 1.99 12.64 1.91
CA ILE A 78 0.71 12.56 2.61
C ILE A 78 -0.14 11.56 1.83
N MET A 79 -0.51 10.45 2.48
CA MET A 79 -1.38 9.46 1.88
C MET A 79 -2.82 9.92 2.00
N VAL A 80 -3.51 9.99 0.87
CA VAL A 80 -4.93 10.37 0.79
C VAL A 80 -5.82 9.18 0.45
N SER A 81 -5.23 8.04 0.09
CA SER A 81 -5.94 6.82 -0.27
C SER A 81 -5.02 5.62 -0.17
N GLU A 82 -5.59 4.45 0.11
CA GLU A 82 -4.88 3.19 0.16
C GLU A 82 -5.46 2.16 -0.81
N LYS A 83 -4.60 1.26 -1.31
CA LYS A 83 -5.07 0.12 -2.11
C LYS A 83 -5.75 -0.89 -1.20
N GLN A 84 -6.96 -1.28 -1.57
CA GLN A 84 -7.65 -2.38 -0.91
C GLN A 84 -6.97 -3.72 -1.21
N VAL A 85 -7.02 -4.62 -0.22
CA VAL A 85 -6.55 -5.99 -0.35
C VAL A 85 -7.68 -6.88 -0.86
N CYS A 86 -7.35 -7.84 -1.70
CA CYS A 86 -8.29 -8.87 -2.17
C CYS A 86 -7.61 -10.24 -2.05
N HIS A 87 -8.09 -11.04 -1.10
CA HIS A 87 -7.61 -12.41 -0.90
C HIS A 87 -8.37 -13.36 -1.83
N LEU A 88 -7.61 -14.13 -2.64
CA LEU A 88 -8.17 -15.13 -3.54
C LEU A 88 -7.60 -16.50 -3.20
N ARG A 89 -8.49 -17.51 -3.14
CA ARG A 89 -8.10 -18.92 -3.06
C ARG A 89 -8.38 -19.58 -4.40
N VAL A 90 -7.35 -20.17 -5.00
CA VAL A 90 -7.46 -20.94 -6.25
C VAL A 90 -7.12 -22.39 -5.95
N THR A 91 -8.00 -23.31 -6.31
CA THR A 91 -7.84 -24.74 -6.06
C THR A 91 -7.79 -25.50 -7.38
N TYR A 92 -6.72 -26.26 -7.58
CA TYR A 92 -6.59 -27.23 -8.66
C TYR A 92 -6.82 -28.63 -8.10
N ARG A 93 -7.75 -29.38 -8.70
CA ARG A 93 -8.06 -30.76 -8.33
C ARG A 93 -7.69 -31.68 -9.49
N GLY A 94 -7.25 -32.90 -9.17
CA GLY A 94 -6.97 -33.96 -10.13
C GLY A 94 -6.94 -35.30 -9.42
N ALA A 95 -6.85 -36.40 -10.17
CA ALA A 95 -6.84 -37.74 -9.60
C ALA A 95 -5.56 -38.03 -8.81
N GLY A 96 -5.64 -38.92 -7.82
CA GLY A 96 -4.45 -39.53 -7.22
C GLY A 96 -3.87 -40.62 -8.15
N GLY A 97 -2.56 -40.82 -8.11
CA GLY A 97 -1.89 -41.80 -8.97
C GLY A 97 -0.49 -42.16 -8.47
N HIS A 98 0.06 -43.25 -9.00
CA HIS A 98 1.43 -43.66 -8.68
C HIS A 98 2.42 -42.68 -9.31
N ALA A 99 3.31 -42.09 -8.51
CA ALA A 99 4.22 -41.03 -8.96
C ALA A 99 5.22 -41.42 -10.08
N SER A 100 5.38 -42.72 -10.37
CA SER A 100 6.22 -43.24 -11.46
C SER A 100 5.49 -43.34 -12.79
N LEU A 101 4.16 -43.19 -12.80
CA LEU A 101 3.33 -43.21 -14.00
C LEU A 101 3.09 -41.78 -14.47
N ASN A 102 3.13 -41.59 -15.80
CA ASN A 102 2.81 -40.29 -16.38
C ASN A 102 1.31 -40.02 -16.21
N GLN A 103 0.96 -38.92 -15.54
CA GLN A 103 -0.42 -38.53 -15.32
C GLN A 103 -0.71 -37.23 -16.07
N GLU A 104 -1.56 -37.31 -17.10
CA GLU A 104 -1.87 -36.17 -17.97
C GLU A 104 -2.63 -35.07 -17.23
N ASP A 105 -3.53 -35.43 -16.31
CA ASP A 105 -4.33 -34.50 -15.49
C ASP A 105 -3.71 -34.27 -14.10
N ASN A 106 -2.47 -33.78 -14.08
CA ASN A 106 -1.77 -33.45 -12.84
C ASN A 106 -2.08 -32.01 -12.38
N PRO A 107 -2.71 -31.82 -11.20
CA PRO A 107 -3.07 -30.49 -10.70
C PRO A 107 -1.85 -29.59 -10.45
N MET A 108 -0.67 -30.17 -10.19
CA MET A 108 0.58 -29.42 -10.04
C MET A 108 0.99 -28.73 -11.33
N THR A 109 0.69 -29.32 -12.50
CA THR A 109 0.93 -28.70 -13.81
C THR A 109 -0.02 -27.52 -14.03
N GLY A 110 -1.28 -27.63 -13.58
CA GLY A 110 -2.23 -26.52 -13.61
C GLY A 110 -1.78 -25.35 -12.74
N LEU A 111 -1.38 -25.65 -11.50
CA LEU A 111 -0.86 -24.68 -10.54
C LEU A 111 0.40 -23.98 -11.06
N SER A 112 1.38 -24.72 -11.61
CA SER A 112 2.63 -24.13 -12.12
C SER A 112 2.36 -23.12 -13.25
N ARG A 113 1.47 -23.45 -14.20
CA ARG A 113 1.06 -22.52 -15.27
C ARG A 113 0.36 -21.29 -14.72
N PHE A 114 -0.49 -21.44 -13.70
CA PHE A 114 -1.15 -20.30 -13.06
C PHE A 114 -0.14 -19.36 -12.41
N LEU A 115 0.77 -19.89 -11.59
CA LEU A 115 1.80 -19.11 -10.90
C LEU A 115 2.67 -18.35 -11.92
N GLN A 116 3.11 -19.00 -12.99
CA GLN A 116 3.87 -18.36 -14.06
C GLN A 116 3.09 -17.23 -14.74
N ARG A 117 1.81 -17.45 -15.06
CA ARG A 117 0.95 -16.42 -15.68
C ARG A 117 0.71 -15.22 -14.76
N VAL A 118 0.46 -15.46 -13.47
CA VAL A 118 0.21 -14.39 -12.51
C VAL A 118 1.46 -13.54 -12.30
N GLN A 119 2.62 -14.17 -12.09
CA GLN A 119 3.86 -13.43 -11.83
C GLN A 119 4.38 -12.68 -13.07
N SER A 120 4.12 -13.18 -14.28
CA SER A 120 4.53 -12.50 -15.52
C SER A 120 3.57 -11.40 -15.97
N ARG A 121 2.35 -11.33 -15.40
CA ARG A 121 1.33 -10.36 -15.82
C ARG A 121 1.63 -8.97 -15.26
N GLN A 122 1.80 -8.01 -16.15
CA GLN A 122 1.75 -6.59 -15.78
C GLN A 122 0.31 -6.10 -15.84
N PHE A 123 -0.24 -5.70 -14.69
CA PHE A 123 -1.57 -5.09 -14.63
C PHE A 123 -1.54 -3.68 -15.22
N PRO A 124 -2.61 -3.27 -15.91
CA PRO A 124 -2.71 -1.92 -16.46
C PRO A 124 -2.76 -0.88 -15.34
N ASN A 125 -2.29 0.33 -15.63
CA ASN A 125 -2.44 1.47 -14.73
C ASN A 125 -3.92 1.89 -14.72
N PRO A 126 -4.60 1.91 -13.56
CA PRO A 126 -5.97 2.39 -13.49
C PRO A 126 -6.04 3.83 -13.99
N ARG A 127 -7.01 4.20 -14.84
CA ARG A 127 -7.11 5.57 -15.37
C ARG A 127 -7.25 6.64 -14.28
N ASP A 128 -7.73 6.22 -13.10
CA ASP A 128 -7.94 7.04 -11.93
C ASP A 128 -6.69 7.20 -11.02
N THR A 129 -5.49 6.87 -11.51
CA THR A 129 -4.26 7.02 -10.69
C THR A 129 -4.02 8.46 -10.23
N ARG A 130 -4.67 9.44 -10.89
CA ARG A 130 -4.61 10.87 -10.52
C ARG A 130 -5.26 11.18 -9.17
N SER A 131 -6.24 10.41 -8.70
CA SER A 131 -6.90 10.67 -7.41
C SER A 131 -6.05 10.25 -6.20
N ARG A 132 -5.03 9.42 -6.41
CA ARG A 132 -4.25 8.78 -5.33
C ARG A 132 -2.97 9.51 -4.94
N TYR A 133 -2.50 10.36 -5.84
CA TYR A 133 -1.29 11.13 -5.67
C TYR A 133 -1.60 12.55 -6.07
N ASP A 134 -2.01 13.38 -5.11
CA ASP A 134 -1.83 14.81 -5.30
C ASP A 134 -0.33 15.07 -5.27
N VAL A 135 0.26 15.10 -6.46
CA VAL A 135 1.63 15.53 -6.60
C VAL A 135 1.69 16.93 -7.17
N SER A 136 0.78 17.79 -6.73
CA SER A 136 0.94 19.25 -6.74
C SER A 136 2.36 19.68 -6.32
N GLY A 137 3.01 18.92 -5.42
CA GLY A 137 4.42 19.05 -5.05
C GLY A 137 5.42 18.99 -6.22
N HIS A 138 5.06 18.45 -7.40
CA HIS A 138 5.85 18.56 -8.63
C HIS A 138 6.18 20.00 -8.97
N ARG A 139 5.21 20.92 -8.82
CA ARG A 139 5.42 22.34 -9.12
C ARG A 139 6.50 22.93 -8.21
N GLN A 140 6.64 22.37 -7.00
CA GLN A 140 7.63 22.76 -6.01
C GLN A 140 8.99 22.08 -6.22
N ALA A 141 9.10 21.10 -7.12
CA ALA A 141 10.39 20.50 -7.44
C ALA A 141 11.32 21.57 -8.04
N PRO A 142 12.59 21.63 -7.63
CA PRO A 142 13.44 22.78 -7.90
C PRO A 142 13.97 22.83 -9.35
N PHE A 143 14.03 21.68 -10.04
CA PHE A 143 14.65 21.58 -11.37
C PHE A 143 13.66 21.13 -12.46
N PRO A 144 13.72 21.69 -13.69
CA PRO A 144 12.81 21.33 -14.78
C PRO A 144 12.74 19.82 -15.10
N PRO A 145 13.86 19.07 -15.14
CA PRO A 145 13.80 17.63 -15.43
C PRO A 145 13.07 16.82 -14.35
N SER A 146 13.22 17.18 -13.08
CA SER A 146 12.49 16.50 -12.00
C SER A 146 10.99 16.81 -12.06
N ARG A 147 10.60 18.05 -12.39
CA ARG A 147 9.20 18.41 -12.65
C ARG A 147 8.58 17.58 -13.76
N ILE A 148 9.28 17.45 -14.89
CA ILE A 148 8.83 16.70 -16.07
C ILE A 148 8.71 15.21 -15.74
N GLY A 149 9.73 14.63 -15.10
CA GLY A 149 9.76 13.21 -14.75
C GLY A 149 8.63 12.84 -13.79
N LEU A 150 8.40 13.68 -12.77
CA LEU A 150 7.27 13.50 -11.87
C LEU A 150 5.95 13.65 -12.65
N ALA A 151 5.79 14.70 -13.47
CA ALA A 151 4.56 14.94 -14.24
C ALA A 151 4.22 13.81 -15.21
N ALA A 152 5.24 13.15 -15.77
CA ALA A 152 5.09 11.97 -16.59
C ALA A 152 4.51 10.76 -15.81
N LEU A 153 4.75 10.66 -14.49
CA LEU A 153 4.12 9.64 -13.64
C LEU A 153 2.60 9.85 -13.52
N LEU A 154 2.13 11.10 -13.58
CA LEU A 154 0.71 11.45 -13.52
C LEU A 154 -0.05 11.23 -14.84
N ASN A 155 0.67 10.91 -15.91
CA ASN A 155 0.07 10.59 -17.20
C ASN A 155 0.12 9.06 -17.43
N PRO A 156 -1.03 8.36 -17.43
CA PRO A 156 -1.09 6.92 -17.61
C PRO A 156 -0.33 6.38 -18.82
N GLN A 157 -0.21 7.18 -19.90
CA GLN A 157 0.53 6.80 -21.11
C GLN A 157 2.05 6.77 -20.90
N PHE A 158 2.57 7.62 -20.02
CA PHE A 158 4.01 7.77 -19.78
C PHE A 158 4.50 7.17 -18.46
N THR A 159 3.60 6.83 -17.53
CA THR A 159 3.95 6.29 -16.20
C THR A 159 4.91 5.09 -16.28
N SER A 160 4.66 4.13 -17.18
CA SER A 160 5.52 2.95 -17.30
C SER A 160 6.94 3.29 -17.73
N LEU A 161 7.09 4.23 -18.67
CA LEU A 161 8.38 4.73 -19.12
C LEU A 161 9.08 5.53 -18.01
N ALA A 162 8.36 6.44 -17.35
CA ALA A 162 8.88 7.23 -16.24
C ALA A 162 9.36 6.35 -15.08
N LEU A 163 8.60 5.32 -14.69
CA LEU A 163 9.01 4.35 -13.67
C LEU A 163 10.26 3.56 -14.09
N LYS A 164 10.38 3.16 -15.37
CA LYS A 164 11.60 2.49 -15.86
C LYS A 164 12.82 3.41 -15.79
N LEU A 165 12.67 4.68 -16.17
CA LEU A 165 13.75 5.68 -16.12
C LEU A 165 14.20 6.01 -14.69
N LEU A 166 13.31 5.87 -13.70
CA LEU A 166 13.65 6.00 -12.28
C LEU A 166 14.46 4.81 -11.71
N GLY A 167 14.71 3.77 -12.51
CA GLY A 167 15.55 2.64 -12.14
C GLY A 167 15.08 1.92 -10.87
N ALA A 168 15.99 1.69 -9.93
CA ALA A 168 15.69 0.99 -8.67
C ALA A 168 14.60 1.71 -7.85
N LYS A 169 14.60 3.05 -7.81
CA LYS A 169 13.55 3.83 -7.13
C LYS A 169 12.18 3.60 -7.77
N GLY A 170 12.14 3.48 -9.10
CA GLY A 170 10.92 3.18 -9.85
C GLY A 170 10.27 1.85 -9.46
N ARG A 171 11.03 0.86 -8.97
CA ARG A 171 10.47 -0.40 -8.47
C ARG A 171 9.67 -0.21 -7.18
N THR A 172 10.12 0.68 -6.28
CA THR A 172 9.41 1.02 -5.05
C THR A 172 8.13 1.80 -5.34
N PHE A 173 8.14 2.67 -6.34
CA PHE A 173 6.98 3.46 -6.73
C PHE A 173 6.00 2.67 -7.60
N ALA A 174 6.45 1.65 -8.34
CA ALA A 174 5.61 0.90 -9.27
C ALA A 174 4.30 0.36 -8.67
N PRO A 175 4.27 -0.25 -7.47
CA PRO A 175 3.03 -0.70 -6.85
C PRO A 175 1.99 0.39 -6.63
N LEU A 176 2.40 1.65 -6.58
CA LEU A 176 1.49 2.77 -6.36
C LEU A 176 0.63 3.08 -7.60
N PHE A 177 1.14 2.74 -8.79
CA PHE A 177 0.50 3.08 -10.06
C PHE A 177 -0.26 1.92 -10.72
N ARG A 178 -0.18 0.71 -10.14
CA ARG A 178 -0.84 -0.49 -10.68
C ARG A 178 -1.18 -1.49 -9.59
N ASN A 179 -2.15 -2.34 -9.88
CA ASN A 179 -2.46 -3.47 -9.02
C ASN A 179 -1.29 -4.46 -8.98
N THR A 180 -1.14 -5.10 -7.82
CA THR A 180 -0.11 -6.09 -7.54
C THR A 180 -0.79 -7.38 -7.11
N VAL A 181 -0.28 -8.51 -7.59
CA VAL A 181 -0.76 -9.83 -7.20
C VAL A 181 0.45 -10.68 -6.86
N ASN A 182 0.47 -11.22 -5.64
CA ASN A 182 1.55 -12.07 -5.15
C ASN A 182 0.93 -13.36 -4.59
N PRO A 183 1.26 -14.54 -5.16
CA PRO A 183 0.99 -15.80 -4.51
C PRO A 183 1.81 -15.88 -3.21
N SER A 184 1.15 -15.99 -2.07
CA SER A 184 1.80 -15.98 -0.74
C SER A 184 1.82 -17.36 -0.07
N VAL A 185 0.86 -18.22 -0.40
CA VAL A 185 0.69 -19.53 0.25
C VAL A 185 0.39 -20.58 -0.81
N VAL A 186 1.04 -21.74 -0.70
CA VAL A 186 0.76 -22.93 -1.50
C VAL A 186 0.54 -24.10 -0.55
N HIS A 187 -0.59 -24.76 -0.70
CA HIS A 187 -0.89 -26.04 -0.05
C HIS A 187 -1.00 -27.12 -1.13
N GLY A 188 -0.53 -28.32 -0.81
CA GLY A 188 -0.62 -29.49 -1.70
C GLY A 188 -0.84 -30.75 -0.89
N GLY A 189 -1.52 -31.72 -1.50
CA GLY A 189 -2.02 -32.90 -0.80
C GLY A 189 -3.30 -32.61 -0.01
N GLU A 190 -4.05 -33.68 0.27
CA GLU A 190 -4.93 -33.73 1.46
C GLU A 190 -4.11 -34.23 2.65
#